data_AF-A0A5C5UUU5-F1
#
_entry.id   AF-A0A5C5UUU5-F1
#
_cell.length_a   1.000
_cell.length_b   1.000
_cell.length_c   1.000
_cell.angle_alpha   90.00
_cell.angle_beta   90.00
_cell.angle_gamma   90.00
#
_symmetry.space_group_name_H-M   'P 1'
#
loop_
_entity.id
_entity.type
_entity.pdbx_description
1 polymer ?
#
loop_
_entity_poly.entity_id
_entity_poly.type
_entity_poly.pdbx_seq_one_letter_code
_entity_poly.pdbx_strand_id
1 'polypeptide(L)'
;MAGDWIKMRSGLCDEPEVIALAACTGLDEDAVVGKLHRLWAWADQKCADGNAPGVTTSWIDRYVRADGFAAALVEVGWLESTESGVRFPKWERHMSKNAKRRALTATRAANHRTKRNAESNARSNAPRVTKGAPREEKRREESPPPTPSGNGPLTGGPGLEEVEEGLRRCGVSVAGRAARETPLQPEECLALIEEFESAPAGAWAPGALYRRVMGQLDEWPPKNHVPESDVDRAAREQREENLRQLEAEWGHAHDALPRDARSEIVAVAKRSDPEAKSGSRLRSACLRVLAADPDHWKKPVEVA
;
A
#
# COMPACT_ATOMS: atom_id res chain seq x y z
N MET A 1 16.29 17.61 -6.87
CA MET A 1 15.36 16.95 -5.93
C MET A 1 13.95 17.37 -6.28
N ALA A 2 13.00 16.45 -6.41
CA ALA A 2 11.60 16.82 -6.64
C ALA A 2 11.05 17.49 -5.36
N GLY A 3 10.39 18.64 -5.50
CA GLY A 3 9.80 19.36 -4.37
C GLY A 3 8.64 18.60 -3.72
N ASP A 4 8.15 19.11 -2.59
CA ASP A 4 6.96 18.58 -1.92
C ASP A 4 5.74 18.60 -2.86
N TRP A 5 4.89 17.58 -2.75
CA TRP A 5 3.74 17.39 -3.61
C TRP A 5 2.44 17.29 -2.81
N ILE A 6 1.35 17.78 -3.42
CA ILE A 6 -0.01 17.70 -2.91
C ILE A 6 -0.92 17.01 -3.95
N LYS A 7 -1.89 16.23 -3.48
CA LYS A 7 -2.86 15.55 -4.36
C LYS A 7 -3.99 16.51 -4.74
N MET A 8 -4.18 16.73 -6.03
CA MET A 8 -5.32 17.47 -6.59
C MET A 8 -6.18 16.55 -7.48
N ARG A 9 -7.49 16.79 -7.50
CA ARG A 9 -8.42 16.12 -8.42
C ARG A 9 -8.43 16.85 -9.77
N SER A 10 -8.54 16.10 -10.87
CA SER A 10 -8.52 16.68 -12.23
C SER A 10 -9.78 17.48 -12.58
N GLY A 11 -10.94 17.10 -12.05
CA GLY A 11 -12.21 17.82 -12.25
C GLY A 11 -12.60 18.68 -11.05
N LEU A 12 -11.61 19.23 -10.32
CA LEU A 12 -11.90 20.02 -9.12
C LEU A 12 -12.64 21.32 -9.45
N CYS A 13 -12.35 21.94 -10.60
CA CYS A 13 -13.03 23.14 -11.08
C CYS A 13 -14.54 22.93 -11.27
N ASP A 14 -14.96 21.71 -11.60
CA ASP A 14 -16.35 21.36 -11.90
C ASP A 14 -17.14 20.92 -10.66
N GLU A 15 -16.53 20.95 -9.47
CA GLU A 15 -17.20 20.49 -8.25
C GLU A 15 -18.18 21.54 -7.72
N PRO A 16 -19.35 21.11 -7.21
CA PRO A 16 -20.37 22.05 -6.75
C PRO A 16 -19.87 22.96 -5.63
N GLU A 17 -18.95 22.49 -4.79
CA GLU A 17 -18.32 23.32 -3.76
C GLU A 17 -17.41 24.41 -4.36
N VAL A 18 -16.69 24.15 -5.45
CA VAL A 18 -15.87 25.16 -6.14
C VAL A 18 -16.74 26.16 -6.87
N ILE A 19 -17.81 25.70 -7.51
CA ILE A 19 -18.81 26.57 -8.16
C ILE A 19 -19.47 27.48 -7.11
N ALA A 20 -19.81 26.95 -5.93
CA ALA A 20 -20.35 27.75 -4.83
C ALA A 20 -19.33 28.77 -4.29
N LEU A 21 -18.06 28.38 -4.12
CA LEU A 21 -16.98 29.30 -3.74
C LEU A 21 -16.80 30.43 -4.75
N ALA A 22 -16.81 30.10 -6.05
CA ALA A 22 -16.72 31.07 -7.14
C ALA A 22 -17.87 32.08 -7.06
N ALA A 23 -19.11 31.59 -6.90
CA ALA A 23 -20.30 32.42 -6.74
C ALA A 23 -20.23 33.34 -5.50
N CYS A 24 -19.79 32.83 -4.34
CA CYS A 24 -19.70 33.63 -3.11
C CYS A 24 -18.57 34.69 -3.16
N THR A 25 -17.48 34.40 -3.86
CA THR A 25 -16.28 35.26 -3.86
C THR A 25 -16.17 36.16 -5.10
N GLY A 26 -17.01 35.94 -6.12
CA GLY A 26 -16.96 36.65 -7.40
C GLY A 26 -15.73 36.33 -8.25
N LEU A 27 -15.04 35.23 -7.95
CA LEU A 27 -13.88 34.73 -8.67
C LEU A 27 -14.29 33.71 -9.72
N ASP A 28 -13.48 33.52 -10.75
CA ASP A 28 -13.58 32.36 -11.64
C ASP A 28 -13.15 31.07 -10.93
N GLU A 29 -13.72 29.94 -11.35
CA GLU A 29 -13.47 28.62 -10.75
C GLU A 29 -11.99 28.23 -10.82
N ASP A 30 -11.28 28.60 -11.89
CA ASP A 30 -9.84 28.34 -12.03
C ASP A 30 -9.02 29.13 -11.01
N ALA A 31 -9.35 30.40 -10.76
CA ALA A 31 -8.75 31.21 -9.72
C ALA A 31 -9.06 30.66 -8.32
N VAL A 32 -10.27 30.14 -8.09
CA VAL A 32 -10.61 29.44 -6.85
C VAL A 32 -9.70 28.23 -6.66
N VAL A 33 -9.55 27.38 -7.68
CA VAL A 33 -8.66 26.20 -7.65
C VAL A 33 -7.21 26.60 -7.33
N GLY A 34 -6.70 27.69 -7.94
CA GLY A 34 -5.37 28.21 -7.65
C GLY A 34 -5.20 28.66 -6.19
N LYS A 35 -6.22 29.34 -5.63
CA LYS A 35 -6.24 29.79 -4.23
C LYS A 35 -6.34 28.62 -3.25
N LEU A 36 -7.17 27.62 -3.56
CA LEU A 36 -7.28 26.37 -2.80
C LEU A 36 -5.94 25.64 -2.76
N HIS A 37 -5.31 25.46 -3.92
CA HIS A 37 -3.99 24.82 -4.01
C HIS A 37 -2.97 25.54 -3.11
N ARG A 38 -2.93 26.87 -3.15
CA ARG A 38 -2.03 27.67 -2.31
C ARG A 38 -2.30 27.47 -0.81
N LEU A 39 -3.57 27.53 -0.40
CA LEU A 39 -3.95 27.34 1.00
C LEU A 39 -3.63 25.91 1.49
N TRP A 40 -3.99 24.90 0.71
CA TRP A 40 -3.75 23.51 1.09
C TRP A 40 -2.27 23.13 1.08
N ALA A 41 -1.46 23.68 0.16
CA ALA A 41 -0.02 23.50 0.18
C ALA A 41 0.61 24.07 1.46
N TRP A 42 0.14 25.22 1.93
CA TRP A 42 0.56 25.78 3.23
C TRP A 42 0.10 24.88 4.39
N ALA A 43 -1.15 24.43 4.39
CA ALA A 43 -1.68 23.58 5.45
C ALA A 43 -0.91 22.25 5.53
N ASP A 44 -0.60 21.62 4.41
CA ASP A 44 0.18 20.38 4.32
C ASP A 44 1.58 20.51 4.96
N GLN A 45 2.18 21.70 4.89
CA GLN A 45 3.51 21.97 5.47
C GLN A 45 3.46 22.39 6.94
N LYS A 46 2.35 22.99 7.39
CA LYS A 46 2.26 23.65 8.71
C LYS A 46 1.34 22.93 9.70
N CYS A 47 0.46 22.05 9.23
CA CYS A 47 -0.48 21.30 10.05
C CYS A 47 -0.12 19.81 10.05
N ALA A 48 -0.18 19.17 11.22
CA ALA A 48 0.04 17.73 11.34
C ALA A 48 -1.27 16.92 11.20
N ASP A 49 -2.35 17.45 11.76
CA ASP A 49 -3.65 16.81 11.95
C ASP A 49 -4.81 17.63 11.33
N GLY A 50 -4.48 18.67 10.57
CA GLY A 50 -5.44 19.60 9.98
C GLY A 50 -5.92 20.68 10.94
N ASN A 51 -5.44 20.72 12.19
CA ASN A 51 -5.68 21.85 13.08
C ASN A 51 -4.60 22.94 12.87
N ALA A 52 -5.03 24.19 12.78
CA ALA A 52 -4.16 25.35 12.61
C ALA A 52 -4.43 26.36 13.74
N PRO A 53 -3.83 26.14 14.93
CA PRO A 53 -4.02 27.04 16.07
C PRO A 53 -3.43 28.43 15.78
N GLY A 54 -4.15 29.47 16.20
CA GLY A 54 -3.75 30.87 16.01
C GLY A 54 -3.94 31.43 14.60
N VAL A 55 -4.44 30.62 13.66
CA VAL A 55 -4.73 31.04 12.29
C VAL A 55 -6.17 31.52 12.21
N THR A 56 -6.36 32.75 11.73
CA THR A 56 -7.68 33.39 11.63
C THR A 56 -8.21 33.35 10.20
N THR A 57 -9.52 33.43 10.04
CA THR A 57 -10.18 33.57 8.72
C THR A 57 -9.66 34.80 7.97
N SER A 58 -9.45 35.92 8.67
CA SER A 58 -8.87 37.15 8.10
C SER A 58 -7.42 36.97 7.61
N TRP A 59 -6.63 36.10 8.25
CA TRP A 59 -5.30 35.77 7.77
C TRP A 59 -5.38 34.94 6.48
N ILE A 60 -6.32 33.98 6.41
CA ILE A 60 -6.51 33.15 5.22
C ILE A 60 -6.85 34.03 4.03
N ASP A 61 -7.82 34.94 4.15
CA ASP A 61 -8.24 35.85 3.08
C ASP A 61 -7.05 36.68 2.55
N ARG A 62 -6.25 37.26 3.45
CA ARG A 62 -5.03 37.97 3.08
C ARG A 62 -3.99 37.06 2.43
N TYR A 63 -3.85 35.82 2.91
CA TYR A 63 -2.90 34.85 2.40
C TYR A 63 -3.25 34.42 0.97
N VAL A 64 -4.52 34.10 0.70
CA VAL A 64 -5.00 33.72 -0.64
C VAL A 64 -5.30 34.92 -1.55
N ARG A 65 -5.26 36.15 -0.99
CA ARG A 65 -5.57 37.41 -1.66
C ARG A 65 -6.98 37.41 -2.23
N ALA A 66 -7.96 37.07 -1.39
CA ALA A 66 -9.39 37.10 -1.72
C ALA A 66 -10.17 37.29 -0.41
N ASP A 67 -10.84 38.42 -0.29
CA ASP A 67 -11.66 38.72 0.89
C ASP A 67 -12.92 37.84 0.89
N GLY A 68 -13.31 37.34 2.07
CA GLY A 68 -14.47 36.46 2.22
C GLY A 68 -14.24 35.02 1.78
N PHE A 69 -13.03 34.67 1.31
CA PHE A 69 -12.71 33.31 0.85
C PHE A 69 -12.79 32.29 1.99
N ALA A 70 -12.29 32.63 3.17
CA ALA A 70 -12.35 31.78 4.35
C ALA A 70 -13.78 31.58 4.85
N ALA A 71 -14.63 32.60 4.78
CA ALA A 71 -16.04 32.48 5.12
C ALA A 71 -16.76 31.53 4.15
N ALA A 72 -16.52 31.70 2.85
CA ALA A 72 -17.09 30.81 1.82
C ALA A 72 -16.59 29.36 1.99
N LEU A 73 -15.33 29.15 2.39
CA LEU A 73 -14.79 27.84 2.74
C LEU A 73 -15.50 27.19 3.94
N VAL A 74 -15.90 27.99 4.92
CA VAL A 74 -16.69 27.51 6.07
C VAL A 74 -18.09 27.11 5.61
N GLU A 75 -18.72 27.91 4.75
CA GLU A 75 -20.06 27.61 4.23
C GLU A 75 -20.11 26.30 3.43
N VAL A 76 -19.12 26.02 2.59
CA VAL A 76 -19.04 24.75 1.84
C VAL A 76 -18.49 23.58 2.67
N GLY A 77 -18.20 23.81 3.95
CA GLY A 77 -17.71 22.79 4.89
C GLY A 77 -16.31 22.27 4.59
N TRP A 78 -15.46 23.11 3.99
CA TRP A 78 -14.04 22.83 3.70
C TRP A 78 -13.08 23.48 4.69
N LEU A 79 -13.62 24.29 5.60
CA LEU A 79 -12.94 24.86 6.74
C LEU A 79 -13.90 24.91 7.93
N GLU A 80 -13.41 24.69 9.14
CA GLU A 80 -14.13 24.91 10.38
C GLU A 80 -13.43 26.04 11.13
N SER A 81 -14.17 27.08 11.52
CA SER A 81 -13.65 28.11 12.42
C SER A 81 -13.85 27.65 13.87
N THR A 82 -12.78 27.66 14.65
CA THR A 82 -12.82 27.35 16.09
C THR A 82 -12.44 28.59 16.89
N GLU A 83 -12.68 28.60 18.21
CA GLU A 83 -12.24 29.70 19.07
C GLU A 83 -10.72 29.87 19.07
N SER A 84 -9.98 28.79 18.84
CA SER A 84 -8.51 28.75 18.90
C SER A 84 -7.82 28.86 17.54
N GLY A 85 -8.56 28.91 16.42
CA GLY A 85 -8.02 29.03 15.07
C GLY A 85 -8.94 28.47 14.00
N VAL A 86 -8.38 27.68 13.08
CA VAL A 86 -9.15 26.99 12.03
C VAL A 86 -8.78 25.52 11.95
N ARG A 87 -9.69 24.71 11.44
CA ARG A 87 -9.49 23.29 11.20
C ARG A 87 -9.90 22.91 9.78
N PHE A 88 -9.09 22.08 9.14
CA PHE A 88 -9.40 21.47 7.84
C PHE A 88 -10.12 20.13 8.07
N PRO A 89 -11.44 20.04 7.80
CA PRO A 89 -12.20 18.81 7.97
C PRO A 89 -11.70 17.71 7.03
N LYS A 90 -11.98 16.44 7.39
CA LYS A 90 -11.62 15.25 6.58
C LYS A 90 -10.11 15.16 6.26
N TRP A 91 -9.24 15.73 7.10
CA TRP A 91 -7.78 15.70 6.95
C TRP A 91 -7.21 14.30 6.69
N GLU A 92 -7.65 13.32 7.47
CA GLU A 92 -7.22 11.93 7.37
C GLU A 92 -7.53 11.27 6.02
N ARG A 93 -8.58 11.73 5.34
CA ARG A 93 -9.00 11.23 4.03
C ARG A 93 -8.14 11.80 2.91
N HIS A 94 -7.71 13.06 3.02
CA HIS A 94 -7.11 13.79 1.90
C HIS A 94 -5.63 14.12 2.07
N MET A 95 -5.21 14.57 3.26
CA MET A 95 -3.91 15.21 3.49
C MET A 95 -2.98 14.44 4.45
N SER A 96 -3.49 13.45 5.19
CA SER A 96 -2.63 12.64 6.06
C SER A 96 -1.54 11.87 5.30
N LYS A 97 -0.44 11.53 5.99
CA LYS A 97 0.62 10.64 5.47
C LYS A 97 0.03 9.32 4.93
N ASN A 98 -0.99 8.79 5.62
CA ASN A 98 -1.72 7.60 5.19
C ASN A 98 -2.55 7.85 3.92
N ALA A 99 -3.22 9.00 3.79
CA ALA A 99 -3.92 9.37 2.57
C ALA A 99 -2.98 9.47 1.36
N LYS A 100 -1.82 10.12 1.52
CA LYS A 100 -0.79 10.22 0.48
C LYS A 100 -0.28 8.85 0.04
N ARG A 101 0.01 7.96 1.01
CA ARG A 101 0.41 6.57 0.75
C ARG A 101 -0.67 5.79 0.00
N ARG A 102 -1.93 5.89 0.43
CA ARG A 102 -3.07 5.25 -0.26
C ARG A 102 -3.21 5.75 -1.70
N ALA A 103 -3.08 7.06 -1.92
CA ALA A 103 -3.15 7.65 -3.26
C ALA A 103 -2.03 7.11 -4.17
N LEU A 104 -0.78 7.11 -3.71
CA LEU A 104 0.35 6.56 -4.48
C LEU A 104 0.18 5.07 -4.78
N THR A 105 -0.30 4.28 -3.82
CA THR A 105 -0.58 2.86 -4.03
C THR A 105 -1.68 2.66 -5.06
N ALA A 106 -2.77 3.45 -5.02
CA ALA A 106 -3.84 3.40 -6.01
C ALA A 106 -3.33 3.75 -7.42
N THR A 107 -2.51 4.82 -7.55
CA THR A 107 -1.86 5.18 -8.82
C THR A 107 -0.95 4.07 -9.33
N ARG A 108 -0.13 3.47 -8.46
CA ARG A 108 0.73 2.32 -8.83
C ARG A 108 -0.09 1.12 -9.29
N ALA A 109 -1.18 0.81 -8.60
CA ALA A 109 -2.07 -0.28 -8.98
C ALA A 109 -2.76 -0.02 -10.34
N ALA A 110 -3.22 1.21 -10.58
CA ALA A 110 -3.79 1.61 -11.87
C ALA A 110 -2.77 1.51 -13.01
N ASN A 111 -1.54 2.00 -12.80
CA ASN A 111 -0.45 1.89 -13.76
C ASN A 111 -0.05 0.43 -14.02
N HIS A 112 -0.08 -0.42 -12.98
CA HIS A 112 0.18 -1.84 -13.14
C HIS A 112 -0.92 -2.54 -13.96
N ARG A 113 -2.20 -2.18 -13.76
CA ARG A 113 -3.31 -2.75 -14.54
C ARG A 113 -3.26 -2.33 -16.00
N THR A 114 -2.99 -1.05 -16.27
CA THR A 114 -2.87 -0.53 -17.64
C THR A 114 -1.70 -1.14 -18.40
N LYS A 115 -0.54 -1.32 -17.74
CA LYS A 115 0.62 -2.02 -18.33
C LYS A 115 0.31 -3.49 -18.66
N ARG A 116 -0.36 -4.21 -17.74
CA ARG A 116 -0.77 -5.61 -17.96
C ARG A 116 -1.77 -5.74 -19.12
N ASN A 117 -2.72 -4.81 -19.24
CA ASN A 117 -3.69 -4.79 -20.33
C ASN A 117 -3.05 -4.40 -21.68
N ALA A 118 -2.04 -3.53 -21.68
CA ALA A 118 -1.28 -3.22 -22.89
C ALA A 118 -0.46 -4.43 -23.38
N GLU A 119 0.14 -5.19 -22.45
CA GLU A 119 0.88 -6.42 -22.76
C GLU A 119 -0.05 -7.58 -23.20
N SER A 120 -1.29 -7.66 -22.68
CA SER A 120 -2.28 -8.66 -23.12
C SER A 120 -2.91 -8.34 -24.48
N ASN A 121 -3.06 -7.06 -24.83
CA ASN A 121 -3.62 -6.63 -26.10
C ASN A 121 -2.63 -6.75 -27.27
N ALA A 122 -1.33 -6.86 -26.99
CA ALA A 122 -0.32 -7.17 -28.01
C ALA A 122 -0.29 -8.66 -28.43
N ARG A 123 -1.05 -9.55 -27.77
CA ARG A 123 -1.02 -11.01 -28.01
C ARG A 123 -2.38 -11.70 -28.09
N SER A 124 -3.46 -11.02 -28.48
CA SER A 124 -4.74 -11.74 -28.72
C SER A 124 -5.41 -11.33 -30.03
N ASN A 125 -5.29 -12.22 -31.01
CA ASN A 125 -6.06 -12.24 -32.25
C ASN A 125 -7.16 -13.33 -32.16
N ALA A 126 -7.91 -13.35 -31.05
CA ALA A 126 -8.96 -14.35 -30.82
C ALA A 126 -10.35 -13.71 -30.96
N PRO A 127 -11.28 -14.30 -31.75
CA PRO A 127 -12.60 -13.73 -31.99
C PRO A 127 -13.46 -13.82 -30.73
N ARG A 128 -14.03 -12.67 -30.34
CA ARG A 128 -15.07 -12.55 -29.30
C ARG A 128 -16.30 -13.35 -29.70
N VAL A 129 -16.70 -14.33 -28.88
CA VAL A 129 -17.95 -15.08 -29.06
C VAL A 129 -18.68 -15.26 -27.72
N THR A 130 -19.83 -14.58 -27.59
CA THR A 130 -21.05 -14.88 -26.80
C THR A 130 -20.98 -14.82 -25.26
N LYS A 131 -22.04 -14.52 -24.49
CA LYS A 131 -23.46 -14.12 -24.68
C LYS A 131 -23.92 -13.54 -23.31
N GLY A 132 -24.90 -12.64 -23.29
CA GLY A 132 -25.32 -11.93 -22.07
C GLY A 132 -26.32 -12.66 -21.15
N ALA A 133 -26.26 -12.28 -19.86
CA ALA A 133 -27.31 -12.11 -18.81
C ALA A 133 -28.25 -13.30 -18.44
N PRO A 134 -28.99 -13.32 -17.29
CA PRO A 134 -29.24 -12.25 -16.30
C PRO A 134 -29.25 -12.63 -14.78
N ARG A 135 -29.17 -11.58 -13.94
CA ARG A 135 -29.78 -11.30 -12.60
C ARG A 135 -30.57 -12.41 -11.86
N GLU A 136 -30.32 -12.55 -10.55
CA GLU A 136 -31.37 -12.83 -9.55
C GLU A 136 -31.02 -12.31 -8.13
N GLU A 137 -31.99 -11.63 -7.51
CA GLU A 137 -32.02 -11.14 -6.12
C GLU A 137 -32.38 -12.27 -5.15
N LYS A 138 -31.66 -12.42 -4.02
CA LYS A 138 -32.26 -13.01 -2.82
C LYS A 138 -31.68 -12.48 -1.53
N ARG A 139 -32.58 -11.84 -0.78
CA ARG A 139 -32.51 -11.28 0.57
C ARG A 139 -32.49 -12.39 1.63
N ARG A 140 -31.61 -12.30 2.63
CA ARG A 140 -31.88 -12.76 4.00
C ARG A 140 -30.96 -12.07 5.03
N GLU A 141 -31.58 -11.39 5.98
CA GLU A 141 -31.02 -10.98 7.28
C GLU A 141 -30.78 -12.24 8.13
N GLU A 142 -29.66 -12.33 8.87
CA GLU A 142 -29.63 -12.62 10.32
C GLU A 142 -28.19 -12.57 10.91
N SER A 143 -28.03 -11.67 11.89
CA SER A 143 -27.17 -11.63 13.11
C SER A 143 -25.63 -11.81 13.09
N PRO A 144 -24.85 -10.95 13.81
CA PRO A 144 -23.40 -11.08 13.95
C PRO A 144 -23.01 -11.94 15.18
N PRO A 145 -21.90 -12.71 15.14
CA PRO A 145 -21.29 -13.24 16.36
C PRO A 145 -20.21 -12.28 16.91
N PRO A 146 -19.84 -12.44 18.20
CA PRO A 146 -19.38 -11.36 19.05
C PRO A 146 -17.87 -11.11 18.96
N THR A 147 -17.49 -9.84 19.00
CA THR A 147 -16.13 -9.39 19.34
C THR A 147 -15.90 -9.43 20.86
N PRO A 148 -14.82 -10.04 21.36
CA PRO A 148 -14.23 -9.64 22.63
C PRO A 148 -13.06 -8.69 22.36
N SER A 149 -13.24 -7.45 22.84
CA SER A 149 -12.19 -6.45 23.00
C SER A 149 -11.29 -6.83 24.19
N GLY A 150 -9.97 -6.83 24.02
CA GLY A 150 -9.02 -7.13 25.09
C GLY A 150 -7.58 -6.70 24.76
N ASN A 151 -7.08 -5.72 25.51
CA ASN A 151 -5.82 -5.00 25.32
C ASN A 151 -4.54 -5.83 25.57
N GLY A 152 -3.48 -5.53 24.80
CA GLY A 152 -2.07 -5.69 25.22
C GLY A 152 -1.12 -6.28 24.16
N PRO A 153 0.06 -5.67 23.89
CA PRO A 153 1.05 -6.24 22.98
C PRO A 153 1.82 -7.36 23.68
N LEU A 154 1.71 -8.59 23.17
CA LEU A 154 2.46 -9.74 23.68
C LEU A 154 3.89 -9.72 23.13
N THR A 155 4.85 -9.61 24.05
CA THR A 155 6.27 -9.77 23.81
C THR A 155 6.63 -11.24 23.62
N GLY A 156 7.12 -11.60 22.42
CA GLY A 156 7.96 -12.77 22.12
C GLY A 156 7.72 -14.08 22.89
N GLY A 157 6.72 -14.87 22.47
CA GLY A 157 6.50 -16.25 22.92
C GLY A 157 6.48 -17.27 21.75
N PRO A 158 6.37 -18.59 22.04
CA PRO A 158 6.39 -19.67 21.03
C PRO A 158 5.37 -19.51 19.90
N GLY A 159 4.24 -18.85 20.16
CA GLY A 159 3.24 -18.56 19.12
C GLY A 159 3.74 -17.63 18.00
N LEU A 160 4.80 -16.83 18.22
CA LEU A 160 5.30 -15.89 17.21
C LEU A 160 6.10 -16.62 16.11
N GLU A 161 6.86 -17.64 16.48
CA GLU A 161 7.57 -18.51 15.53
C GLU A 161 6.58 -19.38 14.74
N GLU A 162 5.57 -19.92 15.40
CA GLU A 162 4.51 -20.71 14.77
C GLU A 162 3.70 -19.88 13.76
N VAL A 163 3.35 -18.64 14.12
CA VAL A 163 2.67 -17.71 13.20
C VAL A 163 3.57 -17.34 12.03
N GLU A 164 4.85 -17.07 12.27
CA GLU A 164 5.80 -16.78 11.18
C GLU A 164 5.90 -17.95 10.21
N GLU A 165 6.04 -19.18 10.71
CA GLU A 165 6.15 -20.36 9.88
C GLU A 165 4.84 -20.66 9.13
N GLY A 166 3.69 -20.55 9.79
CA GLY A 166 2.39 -20.71 9.14
C GLY A 166 2.14 -19.68 8.03
N LEU A 167 2.47 -18.41 8.27
CA LEU A 167 2.39 -17.38 7.23
C LEU A 167 3.34 -17.65 6.06
N ARG A 168 4.53 -18.20 6.33
CA ARG A 168 5.49 -18.61 5.30
C ARG A 168 4.94 -19.75 4.45
N ARG A 169 4.33 -20.78 5.05
CA ARG A 169 3.65 -21.87 4.34
C ARG A 169 2.53 -21.38 3.44
N CYS A 170 1.74 -20.42 3.93
CA CYS A 170 0.70 -19.76 3.14
C CYS A 170 1.22 -18.82 2.04
N GLY A 171 2.54 -18.69 1.84
CA GLY A 171 3.14 -17.88 0.77
C GLY A 171 3.25 -16.38 1.08
N VAL A 172 3.15 -15.96 2.35
CA VAL A 172 3.30 -14.56 2.75
C VAL A 172 4.78 -14.17 2.78
N SER A 173 5.24 -13.46 1.74
CA SER A 173 6.66 -13.08 1.56
C SER A 173 7.30 -12.24 2.68
N VAL A 174 6.49 -11.60 3.53
CA VAL A 174 6.93 -10.78 4.68
C VAL A 174 6.44 -11.38 6.00
N ALA A 175 6.38 -12.72 6.09
CA ALA A 175 5.87 -13.48 7.23
C ALA A 175 6.47 -13.04 8.58
N GLY A 176 7.80 -12.96 8.70
CA GLY A 176 8.43 -12.57 9.97
C GLY A 176 8.15 -11.12 10.38
N ARG A 177 7.91 -10.22 9.42
CA ARG A 177 7.42 -8.87 9.73
C ARG A 177 5.97 -8.91 10.20
N ALA A 178 5.13 -9.63 9.46
CA ALA A 178 3.71 -9.75 9.76
C ALA A 178 3.48 -10.37 11.14
N ALA A 179 4.23 -11.42 11.51
CA ALA A 179 4.14 -12.05 12.83
C ALA A 179 4.55 -11.11 13.98
N ARG A 180 5.48 -10.18 13.74
CA ARG A 180 5.94 -9.21 14.77
C ARG A 180 5.08 -7.96 14.87
N GLU A 181 4.48 -7.54 13.76
CA GLU A 181 3.74 -6.27 13.65
C GLU A 181 2.22 -6.49 13.62
N THR A 182 1.74 -7.73 13.70
CA THR A 182 0.32 -8.04 13.68
C THR A 182 -0.40 -7.43 14.90
N PRO A 183 -1.56 -6.78 14.70
CA PRO A 183 -2.42 -6.36 15.80
C PRO A 183 -3.23 -7.52 16.41
N LEU A 184 -3.23 -8.70 15.79
CA LEU A 184 -3.99 -9.86 16.24
C LEU A 184 -3.18 -10.71 17.22
N GLN A 185 -3.89 -11.46 18.07
CA GLN A 185 -3.24 -12.43 18.96
C GLN A 185 -2.69 -13.63 18.15
N PRO A 186 -1.67 -14.34 18.67
CA PRO A 186 -1.09 -15.49 17.96
C PRO A 186 -2.13 -16.57 17.63
N GLU A 187 -3.05 -16.87 18.55
CA GLU A 187 -4.12 -17.85 18.35
C GLU A 187 -5.06 -17.46 17.20
N GLU A 188 -5.41 -16.18 17.10
CA GLU A 188 -6.24 -15.66 16.00
C GLU A 188 -5.51 -15.75 14.67
N CYS A 189 -4.20 -15.48 14.66
CA CYS A 189 -3.37 -15.62 13.47
C CYS A 189 -3.30 -17.08 13.01
N LEU A 190 -3.11 -18.02 13.94
CA LEU A 190 -3.06 -19.45 13.64
C LEU A 190 -4.40 -19.98 13.12
N ALA A 191 -5.52 -19.55 13.70
CA ALA A 191 -6.86 -19.90 13.19
C ALA A 191 -7.07 -19.40 11.76
N LEU A 192 -6.63 -18.17 11.44
CA LEU A 192 -6.69 -17.64 10.07
C LEU A 192 -5.80 -18.40 9.09
N ILE A 193 -4.64 -18.86 9.55
CA ILE A 193 -3.71 -19.68 8.76
C ILE A 193 -4.35 -21.04 8.46
N GLU A 194 -4.93 -21.70 9.46
CA GLU A 194 -5.61 -22.99 9.29
C GLU A 194 -6.83 -22.87 8.37
N GLU A 195 -7.64 -21.82 8.51
CA GLU A 195 -8.75 -21.55 7.60
C GLU A 195 -8.26 -21.32 6.16
N PHE A 196 -7.14 -20.64 5.99
CA PHE A 196 -6.53 -20.44 4.68
C PHE A 196 -5.98 -21.74 4.07
N GLU A 197 -5.31 -22.58 4.86
CA GLU A 197 -4.75 -23.87 4.42
C GLU A 197 -5.85 -24.90 4.10
N SER A 198 -6.97 -24.87 4.82
CA SER A 198 -8.10 -25.77 4.59
C SER A 198 -8.99 -25.39 3.41
N ALA A 199 -8.87 -24.17 2.90
CA ALA A 199 -9.62 -23.72 1.74
C ALA A 199 -9.08 -24.33 0.42
N PRO A 200 -9.93 -24.47 -0.62
CA PRO A 200 -9.48 -24.95 -1.92
C PRO A 200 -8.32 -24.12 -2.46
N ALA A 201 -7.32 -24.77 -3.04
CA ALA A 201 -6.13 -24.10 -3.54
C ALA A 201 -6.50 -22.94 -4.49
N GLY A 202 -6.07 -21.72 -4.14
CA GLY A 202 -6.35 -20.50 -4.92
C GLY A 202 -7.67 -19.81 -4.60
N ALA A 203 -8.46 -20.31 -3.63
CA ALA A 203 -9.62 -19.61 -3.10
C ALA A 203 -9.26 -18.18 -2.69
N TRP A 204 -8.10 -18.02 -2.05
CA TRP A 204 -7.55 -16.72 -1.69
C TRP A 204 -6.07 -16.61 -2.01
N ALA A 205 -5.63 -15.40 -2.37
CA ALA A 205 -4.22 -15.13 -2.57
C ALA A 205 -3.54 -14.93 -1.20
N PRO A 206 -2.24 -15.26 -1.04
CA PRO A 206 -1.50 -15.02 0.20
C PRO A 206 -1.56 -13.57 0.71
N GLY A 207 -1.70 -12.60 -0.21
CA GLY A 207 -1.87 -11.18 0.12
C GLY A 207 -3.20 -10.85 0.81
N ALA A 208 -4.24 -11.67 0.66
CA ALA A 208 -5.49 -11.53 1.41
C ALA A 208 -5.28 -11.90 2.88
N LEU A 209 -4.64 -13.04 3.14
CA LEU A 209 -4.26 -13.47 4.49
C LEU A 209 -3.37 -12.43 5.17
N TYR A 210 -2.34 -11.94 4.46
CA TYR A 210 -1.48 -10.85 4.98
C TYR A 210 -2.29 -9.61 5.39
N ARG A 211 -3.21 -9.14 4.54
CA ARG A 211 -4.03 -7.96 4.85
C ARG A 211 -4.95 -8.22 6.05
N ARG A 212 -5.50 -9.42 6.17
CA ARG A 212 -6.35 -9.79 7.31
C ARG A 212 -5.57 -9.81 8.61
N VAL A 213 -4.41 -10.44 8.60
CA VAL A 213 -3.51 -10.52 9.76
C VAL A 213 -3.04 -9.12 10.16
N MET A 214 -2.74 -8.25 9.21
CA MET A 214 -2.33 -6.86 9.49
C MET A 214 -3.48 -5.90 9.86
N GLY A 215 -4.71 -6.40 10.06
CA GLY A 215 -5.88 -5.55 10.36
C GLY A 215 -6.23 -4.56 9.22
N GLN A 216 -5.84 -4.86 7.99
CA GLN A 216 -6.13 -4.04 6.79
C GLN A 216 -7.35 -4.55 6.02
N LEU A 217 -7.93 -5.65 6.46
CA LEU A 217 -9.10 -6.28 5.88
C LEU A 217 -10.06 -6.65 7.02
N ASP A 218 -11.20 -5.96 7.06
CA ASP A 218 -12.18 -6.10 8.15
C ASP A 218 -13.03 -7.37 8.01
N GLU A 219 -13.28 -7.82 6.78
CA GLU A 219 -14.08 -9.02 6.48
C GLU A 219 -13.20 -10.21 6.09
N TRP A 220 -13.43 -11.37 6.73
CA TRP A 220 -12.82 -12.64 6.37
C TRP A 220 -13.87 -13.77 6.38
N PRO A 221 -13.92 -14.61 5.34
CA PRO A 221 -13.20 -14.50 4.07
C PRO A 221 -13.66 -13.29 3.23
N PRO A 222 -12.79 -12.72 2.37
CA PRO A 222 -13.10 -11.51 1.62
C PRO A 222 -14.17 -11.74 0.54
N LYS A 223 -15.31 -11.03 0.63
CA LYS A 223 -16.47 -11.17 -0.28
C LYS A 223 -16.17 -10.85 -1.75
N ASN A 224 -15.29 -9.88 -2.00
CA ASN A 224 -14.94 -9.40 -3.35
C ASN A 224 -13.52 -9.80 -3.77
N HIS A 225 -13.00 -10.92 -3.25
CA HIS A 225 -11.67 -11.39 -3.61
C HIS A 225 -11.69 -12.05 -4.98
N VAL A 226 -10.76 -11.66 -5.84
CA VAL A 226 -10.50 -12.35 -7.10
C VAL A 226 -9.52 -13.48 -6.77
N PRO A 227 -9.90 -14.77 -6.95
CA PRO A 227 -9.02 -15.91 -6.79
C PRO A 227 -7.67 -15.69 -7.49
N GLU A 228 -6.59 -16.24 -6.94
CA GLU A 228 -5.31 -16.18 -7.63
C GLU A 228 -5.42 -16.95 -8.95
N SER A 229 -5.03 -16.32 -10.06
CA SER A 229 -5.09 -16.99 -11.36
C SER A 229 -4.08 -18.14 -11.43
N ASP A 230 -4.38 -19.17 -12.23
CA ASP A 230 -3.44 -20.29 -12.41
C ASP A 230 -2.08 -19.83 -12.93
N VAL A 231 -2.07 -18.78 -13.76
CA VAL A 231 -0.85 -18.15 -14.29
C VAL A 231 -0.05 -17.48 -13.18
N ASP A 232 -0.71 -16.71 -12.30
CA ASP A 232 -0.04 -16.02 -11.19
C ASP A 232 0.51 -17.03 -10.17
N ARG A 233 -0.26 -18.08 -9.87
CA ARG A 233 0.14 -19.19 -9.01
C ARG A 233 1.35 -19.94 -9.57
N ALA A 234 1.30 -20.38 -10.82
CA ALA A 234 2.42 -21.05 -11.47
C ALA A 234 3.68 -20.16 -11.50
N ALA A 235 3.50 -18.85 -11.73
CA ALA A 235 4.61 -17.90 -11.69
C ALA A 235 5.19 -17.71 -10.29
N ARG A 236 4.39 -17.85 -9.21
CA ARG A 236 4.89 -17.85 -7.82
C ARG A 236 5.65 -19.13 -7.52
N GLU A 237 5.07 -20.29 -7.83
CA GLU A 237 5.68 -21.60 -7.63
C GLU A 237 7.03 -21.72 -8.36
N GLN A 238 7.09 -21.27 -9.62
CA GLN A 238 8.33 -21.25 -10.38
C GLN A 238 9.41 -20.38 -9.72
N ARG A 239 9.04 -19.24 -9.12
CA ARG A 239 10.00 -18.38 -8.41
C ARG A 239 10.51 -19.05 -7.14
N GLU A 240 9.64 -19.73 -6.39
CA GLU A 240 10.01 -20.46 -5.19
C GLU A 240 10.93 -21.64 -5.53
N GLU A 241 10.64 -22.37 -6.61
CA GLU A 241 11.49 -23.45 -7.11
C GLU A 241 12.86 -22.93 -7.57
N ASN A 242 12.89 -21.82 -8.32
CA ASN A 242 14.14 -21.19 -8.71
C ASN A 242 14.98 -20.74 -7.49
N LEU A 243 14.35 -20.23 -6.43
CA LEU A 243 15.04 -19.89 -5.20
C LEU A 243 15.57 -21.14 -4.50
N ARG A 244 14.79 -22.24 -4.44
CA ARG A 244 15.25 -23.50 -3.85
C ARG A 244 16.49 -24.05 -4.58
N GLN A 245 16.50 -24.02 -5.90
CA GLN A 245 17.65 -24.43 -6.71
C GLN A 245 18.87 -23.56 -6.42
N LEU A 246 18.70 -22.23 -6.41
CA LEU A 246 19.78 -21.30 -6.09
C LEU A 246 20.31 -21.47 -4.66
N GLU A 247 19.45 -21.72 -3.68
CA GLU A 247 19.87 -22.00 -2.29
C GLU A 247 20.65 -23.31 -2.19
N ALA A 248 20.20 -24.36 -2.87
CA ALA A 248 20.88 -25.65 -2.89
C ALA A 248 22.29 -25.55 -3.50
N GLU A 249 22.46 -24.77 -4.57
CA GLU A 249 23.73 -24.62 -5.25
C GLU A 249 24.67 -23.60 -4.58
N TRP A 250 24.13 -22.45 -4.16
CA TRP A 250 24.92 -21.27 -3.80
C TRP A 250 24.70 -20.77 -2.38
N GLY A 251 23.71 -21.28 -1.64
CA GLY A 251 23.36 -20.81 -0.29
C GLY A 251 24.53 -20.91 0.68
N HIS A 252 25.13 -22.09 0.78
CA HIS A 252 26.30 -22.31 1.64
C HIS A 252 27.50 -21.46 1.22
N ALA A 253 27.78 -21.36 -0.09
CA ALA A 253 28.88 -20.56 -0.60
C ALA A 253 28.69 -19.07 -0.28
N HIS A 254 27.49 -18.55 -0.46
CA HIS A 254 27.13 -17.17 -0.11
C HIS A 254 27.29 -16.91 1.39
N ASP A 255 26.82 -17.82 2.24
CA ASP A 255 26.83 -17.61 3.69
C ASP A 255 28.23 -17.74 4.31
N ALA A 256 29.14 -18.47 3.64
CA ALA A 256 30.56 -18.53 3.96
C ALA A 256 31.35 -17.26 3.59
N LEU A 257 30.77 -16.34 2.81
CA LEU A 257 31.47 -15.13 2.40
C LEU A 257 31.68 -14.13 3.57
N PRO A 258 32.78 -13.35 3.53
CA PRO A 258 32.99 -12.20 4.38
C PRO A 258 31.79 -11.22 4.38
N ARG A 259 31.60 -10.50 5.50
CA ARG A 259 30.43 -9.62 5.69
C ARG A 259 30.39 -8.46 4.70
N ASP A 260 31.54 -7.91 4.38
CA ASP A 260 31.77 -6.89 3.35
C ASP A 260 31.37 -7.41 1.97
N ALA A 261 31.86 -8.60 1.56
CA ALA A 261 31.48 -9.22 0.29
C ALA A 261 29.96 -9.45 0.19
N ARG A 262 29.32 -9.96 1.25
CA ARG A 262 27.85 -10.11 1.29
C ARG A 262 27.12 -8.77 1.19
N SER A 263 27.65 -7.71 1.81
CA SER A 263 27.07 -6.37 1.75
C SER A 263 27.16 -5.78 0.35
N GLU A 264 28.26 -6.03 -0.34
CA GLU A 264 28.47 -5.60 -1.73
C GLU A 264 27.56 -6.36 -2.70
N ILE A 265 27.41 -7.69 -2.53
CA ILE A 265 26.45 -8.51 -3.28
C ILE A 265 25.03 -7.95 -3.12
N VAL A 266 24.62 -7.58 -1.90
CA VAL A 266 23.30 -6.96 -1.67
C VAL A 266 23.16 -5.62 -2.42
N ALA A 267 24.23 -4.81 -2.47
CA ALA A 267 24.22 -3.55 -3.19
C ALA A 267 24.11 -3.77 -4.71
N VAL A 268 24.86 -4.73 -5.26
CA VAL A 268 24.78 -5.13 -6.68
C VAL A 268 23.39 -5.68 -6.99
N ALA A 269 22.86 -6.58 -6.16
CA ALA A 269 21.54 -7.17 -6.35
C ALA A 269 20.44 -6.09 -6.40
N LYS A 270 20.46 -5.09 -5.51
CA LYS A 270 19.50 -3.99 -5.50
C LYS A 270 19.65 -3.04 -6.70
N ARG A 271 20.85 -2.89 -7.26
CA ARG A 271 21.08 -2.10 -8.48
C ARG A 271 20.55 -2.82 -9.71
N SER A 272 20.80 -4.12 -9.82
CA SER A 272 20.39 -4.94 -10.97
C SER A 272 18.90 -5.32 -10.95
N ASP A 273 18.32 -5.49 -9.76
CA ASP A 273 16.90 -5.80 -9.55
C ASP A 273 16.28 -4.83 -8.53
N PRO A 274 15.74 -3.67 -8.98
CA PRO A 274 15.15 -2.67 -8.08
C PRO A 274 13.92 -3.17 -7.28
N GLU A 275 13.32 -4.29 -7.72
CA GLU A 275 12.18 -4.93 -7.04
C GLU A 275 12.64 -5.86 -5.91
N ALA A 276 13.93 -6.22 -5.85
CA ALA A 276 14.55 -7.06 -4.83
C ALA A 276 14.83 -6.28 -3.53
N LYS A 277 13.78 -5.81 -2.85
CA LYS A 277 13.91 -4.96 -1.65
C LYS A 277 14.23 -5.75 -0.38
N SER A 278 13.62 -6.93 -0.21
CA SER A 278 13.73 -7.76 1.00
C SER A 278 13.24 -9.19 0.75
N GLY A 279 13.48 -10.08 1.72
CA GLY A 279 12.93 -11.44 1.75
C GLY A 279 13.45 -12.34 0.63
N SER A 280 12.60 -13.27 0.18
CA SER A 280 12.92 -14.29 -0.83
C SER A 280 13.41 -13.69 -2.16
N ARG A 281 12.86 -12.54 -2.58
CA ARG A 281 13.30 -11.85 -3.79
C ARG A 281 14.72 -11.30 -3.67
N LEU A 282 15.05 -10.66 -2.55
CA LEU A 282 16.41 -10.18 -2.31
C LEU A 282 17.39 -11.35 -2.20
N ARG A 283 17.02 -12.41 -1.47
CA ARG A 283 17.86 -13.62 -1.36
C ARG A 283 18.13 -14.24 -2.74
N SER A 284 17.10 -14.42 -3.56
CA SER A 284 17.24 -14.93 -4.94
C SER A 284 18.13 -14.03 -5.79
N ALA A 285 18.04 -12.71 -5.64
CA ALA A 285 18.86 -11.76 -6.39
C ALA A 285 20.34 -11.81 -5.94
N CYS A 286 20.60 -11.89 -4.64
CA CYS A 286 21.97 -12.06 -4.11
C CYS A 286 22.62 -13.35 -4.61
N LEU A 287 21.89 -14.47 -4.56
CA LEU A 287 22.41 -15.76 -5.05
C LEU A 287 22.68 -15.73 -6.56
N ARG A 288 21.85 -15.05 -7.36
CA ARG A 288 22.11 -14.83 -8.79
C ARG A 288 23.35 -13.98 -9.05
N VAL A 289 23.60 -12.96 -8.24
CA VAL A 289 24.82 -12.12 -8.34
C VAL A 289 26.06 -12.95 -8.03
N LEU A 290 26.01 -13.81 -7.01
CA LEU A 290 27.10 -14.72 -6.68
C LEU A 290 27.33 -15.73 -7.80
N ALA A 291 26.26 -16.35 -8.32
CA ALA A 291 26.34 -17.36 -9.37
C ALA A 291 26.87 -16.80 -10.70
N ALA A 292 26.69 -15.50 -10.97
CA ALA A 292 27.15 -14.86 -12.20
C ALA A 292 28.67 -14.71 -12.28
N ASP A 293 29.35 -14.49 -11.15
CA ASP A 293 30.81 -14.42 -11.08
C ASP A 293 31.34 -14.97 -9.74
N PRO A 294 31.34 -16.30 -9.56
CA PRO A 294 31.67 -16.92 -8.27
C PRO A 294 33.12 -16.65 -7.83
N ASP A 295 34.04 -16.49 -8.77
CA ASP A 295 35.46 -16.36 -8.50
C ASP A 295 35.82 -14.93 -8.08
N HIS A 296 35.10 -13.92 -8.58
CA HIS A 296 35.24 -12.55 -8.11
C HIS A 296 34.97 -12.43 -6.60
N TRP A 297 33.90 -13.07 -6.11
CA TRP A 297 33.48 -12.96 -4.71
C TRP A 297 34.29 -13.82 -3.73
N LYS A 298 35.02 -14.83 -4.22
CA LYS A 298 35.85 -15.73 -3.40
C LYS A 298 37.28 -15.23 -3.17
N LYS A 299 37.73 -14.19 -3.88
CA LYS A 299 39.09 -13.66 -3.73
C LYS A 299 39.22 -12.92 -2.39
N PRO A 300 40.27 -13.18 -1.59
CA PRO A 300 40.56 -12.34 -0.43
C PRO A 300 40.81 -10.92 -0.94
N VAL A 301 40.17 -9.93 -0.28
CA VAL A 301 40.41 -8.52 -0.55
C VAL A 301 41.90 -8.26 -0.33
N GLU A 302 42.67 -8.07 -1.41
CA GLU A 302 44.04 -7.59 -1.32
C GLU A 302 43.97 -6.17 -0.75
N VAL A 303 44.35 -6.05 0.52
CA VAL A 303 44.52 -4.77 1.19
C VAL A 303 45.74 -4.11 0.55
N ALA A 304 45.49 -3.09 -0.27
CA ALA A 304 46.50 -2.17 -0.77
C ALA A 304 46.94 -1.18 0.31
#